data_AF-A0A353UGD5-F1
#
_entry.id   AF-A0A353UGD5-F1
#
_cell.length_a   1.000
_cell.length_b   1.000
_cell.length_c   1.000
_cell.angle_alpha   90.00
_cell.angle_beta   90.00
_cell.angle_gamma   90.00
#
_symmetry.space_group_name_H-M   'P 1'
#
loop_
_entity.id
_entity.type
_entity.pdbx_description
1 polymer ?
#
loop_
_entity_poly.entity_id
_entity_poly.type
_entity_poly.pdbx_seq_one_letter_code
_entity_poly.pdbx_strand_id
1 'polypeptide(L)'
;MTFFETIRNAMLAGFGMQEKVKEFIDELIKKGELSESQGAKLVKEWTEKAEKGTEGFSKNFSEILSKTMEKMNLPTKDDIDKLSKKTQNLSNRVKKLEGVKEEETAEGSPGREQ
;
A
#
# COMPACT_ATOMS: atom_id res chain seq x y z
N MET A 1 11.50 -9.78 -7.70
CA MET A 1 11.11 -8.51 -8.37
C MET A 1 9.95 -7.91 -7.60
N THR A 2 10.16 -6.75 -6.99
CA THR A 2 9.21 -6.15 -6.06
C THR A 2 8.05 -5.56 -6.84
N PHE A 3 6.83 -6.07 -6.65
CA PHE A 3 5.61 -5.59 -7.33
C PHE A 3 5.42 -4.06 -7.25
N PHE A 4 5.84 -3.46 -6.13
CA PHE A 4 5.84 -2.03 -5.91
C PHE A 4 6.77 -1.26 -6.87
N GLU A 5 7.94 -1.80 -7.21
CA GLU A 5 8.85 -1.19 -8.18
C GLU A 5 8.28 -1.21 -9.59
N THR A 6 7.58 -2.28 -9.97
CA THR A 6 6.91 -2.37 -11.28
C THR A 6 5.84 -1.29 -11.42
N ILE A 7 5.03 -1.06 -10.37
CA ILE A 7 4.02 0.01 -10.37
C ILE A 7 4.68 1.40 -10.39
N ARG A 8 5.72 1.61 -9.58
CA ARG A 8 6.46 2.88 -9.55
C ARG A 8 7.07 3.19 -10.92
N ASN A 9 7.71 2.21 -11.55
CA ASN A 9 8.31 2.39 -12.88
C ASN A 9 7.25 2.60 -13.96
N ALA A 10 6.11 1.90 -13.90
CA ALA A 10 5.00 2.13 -14.81
C ALA A 10 4.39 3.53 -14.64
N MET A 11 4.30 4.04 -13.41
CA MET A 11 3.82 5.38 -13.13
C MET A 11 4.79 6.46 -13.66
N LEU A 12 6.10 6.29 -13.43
CA LEU A 12 7.13 7.19 -13.96
C LEU A 12 7.15 7.19 -15.50
N ALA A 13 6.99 6.02 -16.12
CA ALA A 13 6.87 5.90 -17.58
C ALA A 13 5.58 6.55 -18.10
N GLY A 14 4.46 6.40 -17.39
CA GLY A 14 3.19 7.05 -17.73
C GLY A 14 3.26 8.57 -17.63
N PHE A 15 3.94 9.09 -16.60
CA PHE A 15 4.16 10.53 -16.44
C PHE A 15 5.06 11.11 -17.54
N GLY A 16 6.15 10.42 -17.88
CA GLY A 16 7.02 10.82 -18.99
C GLY A 16 6.33 10.75 -20.36
N MET A 17 5.41 9.80 -20.54
CA MET A 17 4.57 9.71 -21.75
C MET A 17 3.63 10.91 -21.87
N GLN A 18 3.05 11.39 -20.77
CA GLN A 18 2.18 12.58 -20.76
C GLN A 18 2.93 13.85 -21.19
N GLU A 19 4.17 14.05 -20.72
CA GLU A 19 5.02 15.17 -21.15
C GLU A 19 5.42 15.04 -22.62
N LYS A 20 5.82 13.84 -23.05
CA LYS A 20 6.16 13.56 -24.47
C LYS A 20 5.00 13.85 -25.42
N VAL A 21 3.76 13.54 -25.02
CA VAL A 21 2.57 13.83 -25.84
C VAL A 21 2.33 15.33 -25.97
N LYS A 22 2.52 16.10 -24.88
CA LYS A 22 2.42 17.56 -24.93
C LYS A 22 3.48 18.17 -25.84
N GLU A 23 4.74 17.75 -25.71
CA GLU A 23 5.83 18.19 -26.60
C GLU A 23 5.54 17.85 -28.07
N PHE A 24 5.04 16.65 -28.35
CA PHE A 24 4.74 16.22 -29.73
C PHE A 24 3.63 17.05 -30.35
N ILE A 25 2.60 17.39 -29.57
CA ILE A 25 1.51 18.28 -30.02
C ILE A 25 2.02 19.70 -30.25
N ASP A 26 2.87 20.22 -29.37
CA ASP A 26 3.51 21.54 -29.55
C ASP A 26 4.43 21.58 -30.78
N GLU A 27 5.15 20.49 -31.07
CA GLU A 27 5.94 20.38 -32.30
C GLU A 27 5.07 20.40 -33.57
N LEU A 28 3.91 19.73 -33.55
CA LEU A 28 2.96 19.75 -34.67
C LEU A 28 2.37 21.15 -34.89
N ILE A 29 2.14 21.90 -33.82
CA ILE A 29 1.73 23.32 -33.90
C ILE A 29 2.85 24.16 -34.53
N LYS A 30 4.09 24.01 -34.06
CA LYS A 30 5.25 24.75 -34.58
C LYS A 30 5.55 24.44 -36.04
N LYS A 31 5.33 23.21 -36.48
CA LYS A 31 5.47 22.80 -37.89
C LYS A 31 4.33 23.31 -38.78
N GLY A 32 3.30 23.93 -38.20
CA GLY A 32 2.12 24.42 -38.92
C GLY A 32 1.19 23.29 -39.37
N GLU A 33 1.44 22.05 -38.96
CA GLU A 33 0.57 20.89 -39.23
C GLU A 33 -0.70 20.94 -38.38
N LEU A 34 -0.69 21.73 -37.31
CA LEU A 34 -1.81 21.96 -36.42
C LEU A 34 -1.95 23.45 -36.06
N SER A 35 -3.19 23.93 -35.95
CA SER A 35 -3.45 25.25 -35.35
C SER A 35 -3.27 25.19 -33.83
N GLU A 36 -2.82 26.28 -33.20
CA GLU A 36 -2.74 26.42 -31.73
C GLU A 36 -4.05 26.00 -31.04
N SER A 37 -5.18 26.37 -31.64
CA SER A 37 -6.53 26.02 -31.18
C SER A 37 -6.81 24.51 -31.17
N GLN A 38 -6.30 23.78 -32.16
CA GLN A 38 -6.46 22.33 -32.26
C GLN A 38 -5.51 21.60 -31.31
N GLY A 39 -4.30 22.11 -31.11
CA GLY A 39 -3.30 21.48 -30.24
C GLY A 39 -3.69 21.61 -28.77
N ALA A 40 -4.11 22.79 -28.36
CA ALA A 40 -4.66 23.02 -27.02
C ALA A 40 -5.88 22.11 -26.73
N LYS A 41 -6.73 21.88 -27.73
CA LYS A 41 -7.89 20.99 -27.62
C LYS A 41 -7.47 19.54 -27.44
N LEU A 42 -6.50 19.05 -28.21
CA LEU A 42 -5.97 17.69 -28.11
C LEU A 42 -5.31 17.43 -26.75
N VAL A 43 -4.48 18.36 -26.26
CA VAL A 43 -3.84 18.25 -24.93
C VAL A 43 -4.91 18.19 -23.83
N LYS A 44 -5.94 19.04 -23.93
CA LYS A 44 -7.04 19.07 -22.97
C LYS A 44 -7.84 17.76 -22.99
N GLU A 45 -8.24 17.28 -24.16
CA GLU A 45 -8.99 16.02 -24.30
C GLU A 45 -8.17 14.81 -23.83
N TRP A 46 -6.86 14.77 -24.10
CA TRP A 46 -5.97 13.73 -23.60
C TRP A 46 -5.92 13.77 -22.06
N THR A 47 -5.72 14.96 -21.47
CA THR A 47 -5.59 15.12 -20.02
C THR A 47 -6.88 14.72 -19.32
N GLU A 48 -8.01 15.17 -19.83
CA GLU A 48 -9.32 14.85 -19.27
C GLU A 48 -9.65 13.34 -19.38
N LYS A 49 -9.24 12.68 -20.48
CA LYS A 49 -9.35 11.22 -20.62
C LYS A 49 -8.43 10.47 -19.66
N ALA A 50 -7.20 10.96 -19.46
CA ALA A 50 -6.24 10.33 -18.56
C ALA A 50 -6.68 10.44 -17.09
N GLU A 51 -7.21 11.60 -16.67
CA GLU A 51 -7.77 11.80 -15.33
C GLU A 51 -8.97 10.87 -15.08
N LYS A 52 -9.95 10.87 -16.00
CA LYS A 52 -11.12 9.98 -15.93
C LYS A 52 -10.72 8.50 -15.93
N GLY A 53 -9.72 8.14 -16.75
CA GLY A 53 -9.16 6.80 -16.81
C GLY A 53 -8.48 6.39 -15.50
N THR A 54 -7.76 7.31 -14.85
CA THR A 54 -7.03 7.08 -13.60
C THR A 54 -7.96 6.92 -12.40
N GLU A 55 -9.03 7.70 -12.31
CA GLU A 55 -10.05 7.54 -11.25
C GLU A 55 -10.78 6.20 -11.36
N GLY A 56 -11.21 5.84 -12.58
CA GLY A 56 -11.81 4.54 -12.86
C GLY A 56 -10.83 3.39 -12.58
N PHE A 57 -9.57 3.57 -12.98
CA PHE A 57 -8.51 2.60 -12.74
C PHE A 57 -8.29 2.37 -11.25
N SER A 58 -8.16 3.42 -10.42
CA SER A 58 -7.91 3.26 -8.98
C SER A 58 -9.01 2.46 -8.27
N LYS A 59 -10.29 2.70 -8.60
CA LYS A 59 -11.42 1.93 -8.05
C LYS A 59 -11.36 0.46 -8.46
N ASN A 60 -11.26 0.20 -9.76
CA ASN A 60 -11.20 -1.18 -10.28
C ASN A 60 -9.94 -1.90 -9.79
N PHE A 61 -8.81 -1.20 -9.73
CA PHE A 61 -7.53 -1.73 -9.26
C PHE A 61 -7.60 -2.10 -7.79
N SER A 62 -8.20 -1.26 -6.93
CA SER A 62 -8.38 -1.59 -5.52
C SER A 62 -9.28 -2.82 -5.36
N GLU A 63 -10.34 -2.96 -6.16
CA GLU A 63 -11.24 -4.11 -6.11
C GLU A 63 -10.55 -5.40 -6.61
N ILE A 64 -9.77 -5.32 -7.69
CA ILE A 64 -8.96 -6.43 -8.20
C ILE A 64 -7.89 -6.83 -7.19
N LEU A 65 -7.25 -5.86 -6.55
CA LEU A 65 -6.22 -6.10 -5.55
C LEU A 65 -6.83 -6.78 -4.32
N SER A 66 -7.97 -6.29 -3.82
CA SER A 66 -8.71 -6.93 -2.73
C SER A 66 -9.12 -8.36 -3.08
N LYS A 67 -9.72 -8.60 -4.26
CA LYS A 67 -10.11 -9.95 -4.71
C LYS A 67 -8.92 -10.88 -4.90
N THR A 68 -7.80 -10.36 -5.39
CA THR A 68 -6.56 -11.12 -5.55
C THR A 68 -5.95 -11.47 -4.20
N MET A 69 -6.02 -10.55 -3.24
CA MET A 69 -5.53 -10.75 -1.87
C MET A 69 -6.40 -11.76 -1.10
N GLU A 70 -7.73 -11.72 -1.27
CA GLU A 70 -8.66 -12.74 -0.78
C GLU A 70 -8.37 -14.12 -1.39
N LYS A 71 -8.16 -14.20 -2.71
CA LYS A 71 -7.87 -15.47 -3.40
C LYS A 71 -6.52 -16.09 -3.03
N MET A 72 -5.53 -15.26 -2.68
CA MET A 72 -4.22 -15.75 -2.24
C MET A 72 -4.17 -16.14 -0.76
N ASN A 73 -5.27 -16.05 -0.01
CA ASN A 73 -5.29 -16.29 1.45
C ASN A 73 -4.22 -15.45 2.18
N LEU A 74 -3.84 -14.30 1.63
CA LEU A 74 -2.83 -13.43 2.22
C LEU A 74 -3.51 -12.63 3.34
N PRO A 75 -3.16 -12.87 4.62
CA PRO A 75 -3.75 -12.13 5.72
C PRO A 75 -3.41 -10.64 5.56
N THR A 76 -4.43 -9.79 5.67
CA THR A 76 -4.22 -8.35 5.69
C THR A 76 -3.47 -7.94 6.97
N LYS A 77 -2.90 -6.73 6.99
CA LYS A 77 -2.30 -6.18 8.23
C LYS A 77 -3.29 -6.23 9.40
N ASP A 78 -4.57 -5.97 9.14
CA ASP A 78 -5.65 -6.06 10.14
C ASP A 78 -5.85 -7.48 10.66
N ASP A 79 -5.77 -8.50 9.79
CA ASP A 79 -5.88 -9.90 10.20
C ASP A 79 -4.69 -10.32 11.08
N ILE A 80 -3.48 -9.86 10.75
CA ILE A 80 -2.29 -10.08 11.57
C ILE A 80 -2.44 -9.40 12.95
N ASP A 81 -2.98 -8.18 12.99
CA ASP A 81 -3.19 -7.43 14.23
C ASP A 81 -4.26 -8.11 15.12
N LYS A 82 -5.37 -8.56 14.51
CA LYS A 82 -6.41 -9.36 15.21
C LYS A 82 -5.84 -10.66 15.75
N LEU A 83 -4.99 -11.34 14.98
CA LEU A 83 -4.36 -12.59 15.40
C LEU A 83 -3.36 -12.34 16.53
N SER A 84 -2.58 -11.25 16.46
CA SER A 84 -1.67 -10.81 17.52
C SER A 84 -2.43 -10.53 18.83
N LYS A 85 -3.52 -9.77 18.77
CA LYS A 85 -4.40 -9.51 19.94
C LYS A 85 -5.01 -10.79 20.51
N LYS A 86 -5.47 -11.72 19.65
CA LYS A 86 -5.97 -13.03 20.10
C LYS A 86 -4.88 -13.84 20.78
N THR A 87 -3.67 -13.89 20.22
CA THR A 87 -2.51 -14.58 20.81
C THR A 87 -2.13 -13.97 22.15
N GLN A 88 -2.16 -12.64 22.27
CA GLN A 88 -1.84 -11.94 23.51
C GLN A 88 -2.91 -12.19 24.59
N ASN A 89 -4.20 -12.21 24.21
CA ASN A 89 -5.29 -12.56 25.12
C ASN A 89 -5.21 -14.04 25.55
N LEU A 90 -4.96 -14.96 24.62
CA LEU A 90 -4.72 -16.36 24.95
C LEU A 90 -3.52 -16.51 25.87
N SER A 91 -2.40 -15.85 25.58
CA SER A 91 -1.19 -15.87 26.42
C SER A 91 -1.47 -15.35 27.83
N ASN A 92 -2.24 -14.27 27.97
CA ASN A 92 -2.65 -13.74 29.26
C ASN A 92 -3.60 -14.69 30.02
N ARG A 93 -4.49 -15.39 29.32
CA ARG A 93 -5.37 -16.40 29.92
C ARG A 93 -4.59 -17.65 30.32
N VAL A 94 -3.62 -18.08 29.52
CA VAL A 94 -2.70 -19.18 29.85
C VAL A 94 -1.88 -18.78 31.08
N LYS A 95 -1.27 -17.58 31.13
CA LYS A 95 -0.58 -17.08 32.33
C LYS A 95 -1.45 -17.01 33.59
N LYS A 96 -2.75 -16.67 33.45
CA LYS A 96 -3.69 -16.67 34.58
C LYS A 96 -4.13 -18.07 35.00
N LEU A 97 -4.16 -19.03 34.09
CA LEU A 97 -4.52 -20.42 34.35
C LEU A 97 -3.34 -21.25 34.84
N GLU A 98 -2.12 -20.96 34.37
CA GLU A 98 -0.84 -21.45 34.88
C GLU A 98 -0.40 -20.70 36.15
N GLY A 99 -1.36 -20.29 36.99
CA GLY A 99 -1.18 -19.35 38.09
C GLY A 99 0.13 -19.54 38.88
N VAL A 100 0.77 -18.40 39.21
CA VAL A 100 1.62 -18.23 40.39
C VAL A 100 2.49 -19.45 40.73
N LYS A 101 3.63 -19.55 40.06
CA LYS A 101 4.85 -20.11 40.64
C LYS A 101 5.94 -19.04 40.64
N GLU A 102 5.64 -17.90 41.24
CA GLU A 102 6.68 -17.10 41.90
C GLU A 102 6.37 -17.23 43.38
N GLU A 103 7.08 -18.17 44.01
CA GLU A 103 7.11 -18.33 45.44
C GLU A 103 7.64 -17.02 46.05
N GLU A 104 6.86 -16.42 46.95
CA GLU A 104 7.43 -15.72 48.09
C GLU A 104 8.29 -16.73 48.86
N THR A 105 9.58 -16.81 48.57
CA THR A 105 10.55 -17.21 49.59
C THR A 105 11.07 -15.93 50.24
N ALA A 106 10.51 -15.67 51.41
CA ALA A 106 10.94 -14.68 52.36
C ALA A 106 12.44 -14.82 52.66
N GLU A 107 13.27 -13.89 52.18
CA GLU A 107 14.57 -13.62 52.79
C GLU A 107 14.41 -12.56 53.89
N GLY A 108 13.99 -13.06 55.05
CA GLY A 108 14.15 -12.39 56.34
C GLY A 108 14.74 -13.39 57.33
N SER A 109 16.07 -13.56 57.29
CA SER A 109 17.02 -14.03 58.32
C SER A 109 16.50 -14.88 59.50
N PRO A 110 17.16 -16.01 59.86
CA PRO A 110 18.28 -15.90 60.82
C PRO A 110 19.40 -16.96 60.72
N GLY A 111 20.65 -16.53 61.01
CA GLY A 111 21.50 -17.21 62.00
C GLY A 111 22.47 -18.34 61.58
N ARG A 112 23.76 -17.97 61.66
CA ARG A 112 24.92 -18.69 62.25
C ARG A 112 25.62 -19.84 61.51
N GLU A 113 26.94 -19.61 61.44
CA GLU A 113 28.08 -20.53 61.69
C GLU A 113 28.24 -21.75 60.76
N GLN A 114 29.34 -21.79 60.00
CA GLN A 114 30.63 -22.33 60.46
C GLN A 114 31.79 -21.62 59.76
#